data_AF-A0A6J0W6K9-F1
#
_entry.id   AF-A0A6J0W6K9-F1
#
_cell.length_a   1.000
_cell.length_b   1.000
_cell.length_c   1.000
_cell.angle_alpha   90.00
_cell.angle_beta   90.00
_cell.angle_gamma   90.00
#
_symmetry.space_group_name_H-M   'P 1'
#
loop_
_entity.id
_entity.type
_entity.pdbx_description
1 polymer ?
#
loop_
_entity_poly.entity_id
_entity_poly.type
_entity_poly.pdbx_seq_one_letter_code
_entity_poly.pdbx_strand_id
1 'polypeptide(L)'
;SPLTLFRLRVIRSQHHIEALVEHRNGQVVVSASTREWAIKKHLYSTKNVVACESVGRVLAQRCLEAGINFMVYQPTPWEAASDSMKRLQIAMIEGGVVLQEPRRIYE
;
A
#
# COMPACT_ATOMS: atom_id res chain seq x y z
N SER A 1 -9.42 -21.40 0.27
CA SER A 1 -8.09 -20.91 0.67
C SER A 1 -7.80 -19.62 -0.08
N PRO A 2 -7.45 -18.51 0.57
CA PRO A 2 -7.12 -17.30 -0.16
C PRO A 2 -5.88 -17.59 -1.03
N LEU A 3 -6.04 -17.44 -2.35
CA LEU A 3 -4.95 -17.59 -3.34
C LEU A 3 -3.97 -16.42 -3.28
N THR A 4 -4.27 -15.40 -2.47
CA THR A 4 -3.50 -14.17 -2.40
C THR A 4 -2.16 -14.41 -1.72
N LEU A 5 -1.10 -14.27 -2.51
CA LEU A 5 0.28 -14.41 -2.08
C LEU A 5 0.82 -13.14 -1.41
N PHE A 6 0.31 -11.96 -1.75
CA PHE A 6 0.81 -10.67 -1.26
C PHE A 6 -0.22 -9.93 -0.40
N ARG A 7 0.22 -9.39 0.74
CA ARG A 7 -0.60 -8.61 1.67
C ARG A 7 -0.01 -7.22 1.87
N LEU A 8 -0.87 -6.21 1.76
CA LEU A 8 -0.52 -4.83 2.08
C LEU A 8 -0.66 -4.60 3.58
N ARG A 9 0.41 -4.13 4.21
CA ARG A 9 0.45 -3.74 5.61
C ARG A 9 0.88 -2.29 5.72
N VAL A 10 0.07 -1.48 6.41
CA VAL A 10 0.37 -0.07 6.64
C VAL A 10 0.65 0.13 8.12
N ILE A 11 1.79 0.74 8.41
CA ILE A 11 2.23 1.10 9.76
C ILE A 11 2.23 2.61 9.84
N ARG A 12 1.37 3.14 10.72
CA ARG A 12 1.29 4.58 10.98
C ARG A 12 1.81 4.88 12.37
N SER A 13 2.93 5.59 12.45
CA SER A 13 3.48 6.14 13.69
C SER A 13 3.11 7.62 13.85
N GLN A 14 3.44 8.19 15.00
CA GLN A 14 3.10 9.58 15.36
C GLN A 14 3.64 10.63 14.37
N HIS A 15 4.72 10.31 13.65
CA HIS A 15 5.40 11.20 12.70
C HIS A 15 5.62 10.63 11.30
N HIS A 16 5.35 9.33 11.10
CA HIS A 16 5.72 8.64 9.86
C HIS A 16 4.67 7.62 9.46
N ILE A 17 4.56 7.43 8.16
CA ILE A 17 3.74 6.42 7.51
C ILE A 17 4.66 5.52 6.71
N GLU A 18 4.48 4.23 6.88
CA GLU A 18 5.22 3.17 6.21
C GLU A 18 4.23 2.15 5.68
N ALA A 19 4.41 1.73 4.43
CA ALA A 19 3.58 0.74 3.78
C ALA A 19 4.49 -0.38 3.25
N LEU A 20 4.08 -1.61 3.49
CA LEU A 20 4.87 -2.82 3.30
C LEU A 20 4.00 -3.82 2.54
N VAL A 21 4.60 -4.52 1.58
CA VAL A 21 3.99 -5.64 0.89
C VAL A 21 4.70 -6.91 1.34
N GLU A 22 4.01 -7.71 2.13
CA GLU A 22 4.49 -8.97 2.66
C GLU A 22 3.98 -10.12 1.79
N HIS A 23 4.87 -11.01 1.40
CA HIS A 23 4.51 -12.28 0.78
C HIS A 23 4.06 -13.28 1.85
N ARG A 24 3.27 -14.28 1.46
CA ARG A 24 2.70 -15.30 2.37
C ARG A 24 3.77 -16.09 3.14
N ASN A 25 4.99 -16.13 2.64
CA ASN A 25 6.15 -16.72 3.32
C ASN A 25 6.73 -15.83 4.45
N GLY A 26 6.18 -14.63 4.69
CA GLY A 26 6.65 -13.68 5.69
C GLY A 26 7.77 -12.75 5.22
N GLN A 27 8.17 -12.80 3.94
CA GLN A 27 9.16 -11.86 3.39
C GLN A 27 8.50 -10.57 2.93
N VAL A 28 9.10 -9.43 3.29
CA VAL A 28 8.75 -8.14 2.70
C VAL A 28 9.37 -8.06 1.32
N VAL A 29 8.53 -7.94 0.29
CA VAL A 29 8.97 -7.85 -1.10
C VAL A 29 9.19 -6.41 -1.52
N VAL A 30 8.30 -5.53 -1.06
CA VAL A 30 8.34 -4.10 -1.38
C VAL A 30 7.96 -3.31 -0.14
N SER A 31 8.64 -2.19 0.08
CA SER A 31 8.30 -1.22 1.14
C SER A 31 8.34 0.19 0.57
N ALA A 32 7.59 1.10 1.19
CA ALA A 32 7.64 2.53 0.92
C ALA A 32 7.35 3.30 2.20
N SER A 33 8.16 4.32 2.50
CA SER A 33 8.02 5.09 3.74
C SER A 33 8.21 6.58 3.52
N THR A 34 7.41 7.38 4.23
CA THR A 34 7.61 8.84 4.34
C THR A 34 8.97 9.24 4.92
N ARG A 35 9.72 8.29 5.49
CA ARG A 35 11.13 8.48 5.92
C ARG A 35 12.09 8.60 4.73
N GLU A 36 11.69 8.14 3.55
CA GLU A 36 12.50 8.23 2.35
C GLU A 36 12.59 9.67 1.85
N TRP A 37 13.81 10.10 1.54
CA TRP A 37 14.10 11.48 1.14
C TRP A 37 13.36 11.89 -0.14
N ALA A 38 13.15 10.94 -1.05
CA ALA A 38 12.40 11.14 -2.30
C ALA A 38 10.94 11.56 -2.04
N ILE A 39 10.31 10.99 -1.01
CA ILE A 39 8.93 11.30 -0.61
C ILE A 39 8.92 12.60 0.21
N LYS A 40 9.92 12.80 1.07
CA LYS A 40 10.05 14.02 1.90
C LYS A 40 10.26 15.29 1.06
N LYS A 41 10.94 15.21 -0.09
CA LYS A 41 11.23 16.38 -0.95
C LYS A 41 10.00 16.92 -1.67
N HIS A 42 8.97 16.10 -1.88
CA HIS A 42 7.72 16.50 -2.52
C HIS A 42 6.58 16.82 -1.53
N LEU A 43 6.81 16.70 -0.21
CA LEU A 43 5.77 16.89 0.81
C LEU A 43 6.07 18.09 1.70
N TYR A 44 5.20 19.10 1.63
CA TYR A 44 5.21 20.26 2.54
C TYR A 44 4.75 19.89 3.97
N SER A 45 4.11 18.72 4.17
CA SER A 45 3.69 18.21 5.48
C SER A 45 3.61 16.69 5.52
N THR A 46 4.27 16.07 6.50
CA THR A 46 4.40 14.61 6.67
C THR A 46 3.22 13.94 7.38
N LYS A 47 2.20 14.71 7.80
CA LYS A 47 1.02 14.21 8.54
C LYS A 47 -0.26 14.09 7.71
N ASN A 48 -0.27 14.58 6.47
CA ASN A 48 -1.51 14.72 5.72
C ASN A 48 -1.80 13.53 4.79
N VAL A 49 -3.07 13.43 4.38
CA VAL A 49 -3.59 12.52 3.34
C VAL A 49 -2.67 12.45 2.11
N VAL A 50 -2.03 13.57 1.75
CA VAL A 50 -1.05 13.68 0.65
C VAL A 50 0.19 12.80 0.86
N ALA A 51 0.65 12.63 2.11
CA ALA A 51 1.77 11.74 2.44
C ALA A 51 1.39 10.27 2.24
N CYS A 52 0.19 9.87 2.68
CA CYS A 52 -0.38 8.54 2.40
C CYS A 52 -0.51 8.28 0.89
N GLU A 53 -1.00 9.27 0.15
CA GLU A 53 -1.13 9.20 -1.31
C GLU A 53 0.23 9.02 -1.99
N SER A 54 1.24 9.80 -1.59
CA SER A 54 2.58 9.72 -2.15
C SER A 54 3.25 8.37 -1.86
N VAL A 55 3.10 7.86 -0.63
CA VAL A 55 3.55 6.50 -0.27
C VAL A 55 2.84 5.45 -1.12
N GLY A 56 1.52 5.57 -1.29
CA GLY A 56 0.75 4.67 -2.15
C GLY A 56 1.24 4.65 -3.59
N ARG A 57 1.48 5.82 -4.21
CA ARG A 57 2.02 5.89 -5.58
C ARG A 57 3.38 5.22 -5.72
N VAL A 58 4.32 5.53 -4.81
CA VAL A 58 5.67 4.96 -4.85
C VAL A 58 5.62 3.45 -4.64
N LEU A 59 4.78 2.99 -3.70
CA LEU A 59 4.60 1.57 -3.46
C LEU A 59 4.01 0.86 -4.67
N ALA A 60 3.00 1.45 -5.31
CA ALA A 60 2.36 0.89 -6.50
C ALA A 60 3.34 0.71 -7.65
N GLN A 61 4.16 1.74 -7.91
CA GLN A 61 5.19 1.69 -8.93
C GLN A 61 6.20 0.57 -8.65
N ARG A 62 6.73 0.51 -7.42
CA ARG A 62 7.67 -0.55 -7.03
C ARG A 62 7.04 -1.94 -7.11
N CYS A 63 5.75 -2.06 -6.82
CA CYS A 63 5.01 -3.32 -6.98
C CYS A 63 4.96 -3.74 -8.44
N LEU A 64 4.63 -2.83 -9.36
CA LEU A 64 4.66 -3.12 -10.80
C LEU A 64 6.06 -3.51 -11.29
N GLU A 65 7.10 -2.80 -10.85
CA GLU A 65 8.50 -3.11 -11.19
C GLU A 65 8.91 -4.51 -10.69
N ALA A 66 8.35 -4.96 -9.56
CA ALA A 66 8.53 -6.30 -9.02
C ALA A 66 7.61 -7.37 -9.66
N GLY A 67 6.73 -6.99 -10.59
CA GLY A 67 5.74 -7.89 -11.21
C GLY A 67 4.54 -8.22 -10.32
N ILE A 68 4.26 -7.40 -9.30
CA ILE A 68 3.15 -7.57 -8.36
C ILE A 68 1.98 -6.69 -8.78
N ASN A 69 1.00 -7.29 -9.45
CA ASN A 69 -0.25 -6.61 -9.81
C ASN A 69 -1.39 -6.85 -8.81
N PHE A 70 -1.37 -7.94 -8.04
CA PHE A 70 -2.47 -8.32 -7.17
C PHE A 70 -1.99 -8.47 -5.73
N MET A 71 -2.70 -7.82 -4.80
CA MET A 71 -2.47 -7.97 -3.37
C MET A 71 -3.78 -7.79 -2.60
N VAL A 72 -3.84 -8.32 -1.38
CA VAL A 72 -4.98 -8.12 -0.50
C VAL A 72 -4.65 -7.07 0.55
N TYR A 73 -5.55 -6.10 0.70
CA TYR A 73 -5.54 -5.17 1.80
C TYR A 73 -6.71 -5.46 2.74
N GLN A 74 -6.40 -5.73 4.01
CA GLN A 74 -7.40 -5.97 5.06
C GLN A 74 -7.25 -4.90 6.14
N PRO A 75 -7.77 -3.69 5.91
CA PRO A 75 -7.79 -2.66 6.94
C PRO A 75 -8.73 -3.07 8.07
N THR A 76 -8.44 -2.56 9.26
CA THR A 76 -9.39 -2.58 10.36
C THR A 76 -10.56 -1.61 10.08
N PRO A 77 -11.72 -1.74 10.75
CA PRO A 77 -12.89 -0.90 10.49
C PRO A 77 -12.62 0.60 10.63
N TRP A 78 -11.79 1.00 11.61
CA TRP A 78 -11.42 2.40 11.84
C TRP A 78 -10.41 2.91 10.80
N GLU A 79 -9.53 2.05 10.29
CA GLU A 79 -8.63 2.41 9.18
C GLU A 79 -9.42 2.60 7.88
N ALA A 80 -10.37 1.72 7.60
CA ALA A 80 -11.25 1.83 6.43
C ALA A 80 -12.10 3.12 6.45
N ALA A 81 -12.44 3.61 7.65
CA ALA A 81 -13.14 4.89 7.82
C ALA A 81 -12.23 6.12 7.57
N SER A 82 -10.90 5.96 7.61
CA SER A 82 -9.95 7.07 7.47
C SER A 82 -9.75 7.49 6.01
N ASP A 83 -9.95 8.78 5.70
CA ASP A 83 -9.71 9.35 4.37
C ASP A 83 -8.26 9.17 3.89
N SER A 84 -7.32 9.15 4.83
CA SER A 84 -5.90 8.89 4.53
C SER A 84 -5.68 7.48 3.96
N MET A 85 -6.33 6.46 4.53
CA MET A 85 -6.18 5.08 4.02
C MET A 85 -6.94 4.88 2.72
N LYS A 86 -8.12 5.50 2.58
CA LYS A 86 -8.84 5.52 1.29
C LYS A 86 -7.98 6.13 0.19
N ARG A 87 -7.31 7.25 0.46
CA ARG A 87 -6.44 7.91 -0.53
C ARG A 87 -5.24 7.05 -0.89
N LEU A 88 -4.64 6.35 0.08
CA LEU A 88 -3.57 5.39 -0.18
C LEU A 88 -4.05 4.25 -1.08
N GLN A 89 -5.24 3.69 -0.83
CA GLN A 89 -5.82 2.65 -1.68
C GLN A 89 -6.05 3.16 -3.11
N ILE A 90 -6.64 4.35 -3.26
CA ILE A 90 -6.88 4.97 -4.57
C ILE A 90 -5.57 5.14 -5.32
N ALA A 91 -4.53 5.67 -4.66
CA ALA A 91 -3.22 5.85 -5.27
C ALA A 91 -2.58 4.53 -5.75
N MET A 92 -2.80 3.44 -5.01
CA MET A 92 -2.34 2.10 -5.43
C MET A 92 -3.08 1.60 -6.67
N ILE A 93 -4.40 1.79 -6.70
CA ILE A 93 -5.26 1.39 -7.82
C ILE A 93 -4.95 2.21 -9.08
N GLU A 94 -4.84 3.54 -8.94
CA GLU A 94 -4.41 4.44 -10.01
C GLU A 94 -2.99 4.10 -10.51
N GLY A 95 -2.14 3.60 -9.61
CA GLY A 95 -0.81 3.08 -9.94
C GLY A 95 -0.81 1.72 -10.63
N GLY A 96 -1.97 1.12 -10.92
CA GLY A 96 -2.09 -0.15 -11.66
C GLY A 96 -2.09 -1.42 -10.79
N VAL A 97 -2.13 -1.28 -9.46
CA VAL A 97 -2.17 -2.41 -8.52
C VAL A 97 -3.61 -2.68 -8.09
N VAL A 98 -4.03 -3.94 -8.19
CA VAL A 98 -5.37 -4.39 -7.80
C VAL A 98 -5.34 -4.85 -6.34
N LEU A 99 -6.06 -4.10 -5.48
CA LEU A 99 -6.24 -4.39 -4.05
C LEU A 99 -7.44 -5.30 -3.76
N GLN A 100 -7.75 -6.23 -4.67
CA GLN A 100 -8.88 -7.14 -4.56
C GLN A 100 -8.41 -8.58 -4.62
N GLU A 101 -9.01 -9.45 -3.80
CA GLU A 101 -8.78 -10.88 -3.92
C GLU A 101 -9.26 -11.35 -5.31
N PRO A 102 -8.41 -12.03 -6.10
CA PRO A 102 -8.84 -12.56 -7.39
C PRO A 102 -10.04 -13.50 -7.17
N ARG A 103 -11.16 -13.21 -7.84
CA ARG A 103 -12.33 -14.09 -7.80
C ARG A 103 -11.90 -15.45 -8.34
N ARG A 104 -12.04 -16.47 -7.51
CA ARG A 104 -11.73 -17.86 -7.87
C ARG A 104 -12.65 -18.26 -9.02
N ILE A 105 -12.09 -18.38 -10.23
CA ILE A 105 -12.77 -19.04 -11.34
C ILE A 105 -12.69 -20.53 -11.00
N TYR A 106 -13.81 -21.14 -10.61
CA TYR A 106 -13.89 -22.60 -10.52
C TYR A 106 -14.09 -23.08 -11.96
N GLU A 107 -13.07 -23.73 -12.53
CA GLU A 107 -13.23 -24.67 -13.65
C GLU A 107 -13.46 -26.08 -13.10
#